data_AF-A0A0G0Q060-F1
#
_entry.id   AF-A0A0G0Q060-F1
#
_cell.length_a   1.000
_cell.length_b   1.000
_cell.length_c   1.000
_cell.angle_alpha   90.00
_cell.angle_beta   90.00
_cell.angle_gamma   90.00
#
_symmetry.space_group_name_H-M   'P 1'
#
loop_
_entity.id
_entity.type
_entity.pdbx_description
1 polymer ?
#
loop_
_entity_poly.entity_id
_entity_poly.type
_entity_poly.pdbx_seq_one_letter_code
_entity_poly.pdbx_strand_id
1 'polypeptide(L)'
;NHGGRTYLGKVQPFAKVMKGNGNNGEDGTEGAIFNNVIACYFHGPLLPKNPHVADWLITKSLQVKYKTEIRLTELDDTLEWQAHNFLLKRAGVI
;
A
#
# COMPACT_ATOMS: atom_id res chain seq x y z
N ASN A 1 -7.51 12.49 0.06
CA ASN A 1 -8.04 13.85 -0.08
C ASN A 1 -8.23 14.07 -1.57
N HIS A 2 -9.35 13.59 -2.07
CA HIS A 2 -9.65 13.62 -3.49
C HIS A 2 -11.16 13.83 -3.64
N GLY A 3 -11.56 14.53 -4.69
CA GLY A 3 -12.98 14.70 -5.05
C GLY A 3 -13.44 13.67 -6.09
N GLY A 4 -12.52 12.87 -6.63
CA GLY A 4 -12.83 11.82 -7.59
C GLY A 4 -13.56 10.65 -6.93
N ARG A 5 -14.21 9.83 -7.74
CA ARG A 5 -14.75 8.54 -7.30
C ARG A 5 -14.31 7.49 -8.30
N THR A 6 -13.45 6.59 -7.86
CA THR A 6 -12.96 5.50 -8.70
C THR A 6 -13.88 4.30 -8.57
N TYR A 7 -14.33 3.78 -9.70
CA TYR A 7 -15.07 2.52 -9.80
C TYR A 7 -14.18 1.52 -10.53
N LEU A 8 -13.82 0.43 -9.86
CA LEU A 8 -12.92 -0.57 -10.44
C LEU A 8 -13.66 -1.43 -11.47
N GLY A 9 -13.01 -1.66 -12.60
CA GLY A 9 -13.44 -2.66 -13.59
C GLY A 9 -12.95 -4.05 -13.21
N LYS A 10 -12.32 -4.76 -14.16
CA LYS A 10 -11.78 -6.11 -13.96
C LYS A 10 -10.44 -6.15 -13.19
N VAL A 11 -10.15 -5.15 -12.38
CA VAL A 11 -8.91 -5.05 -11.59
C VAL A 11 -9.22 -5.22 -10.11
N GLN A 12 -8.24 -5.72 -9.36
CA GLN A 12 -8.41 -5.91 -7.93
C GLN A 12 -8.14 -4.61 -7.17
N PRO A 13 -8.83 -4.36 -6.04
CA PRO A 13 -8.47 -3.27 -5.15
C PRO A 13 -7.10 -3.52 -4.54
N PHE A 14 -6.36 -2.45 -4.23
CA PHE A 14 -5.08 -2.57 -3.56
C PHE A 14 -5.24 -2.95 -2.08
N ALA A 15 -6.25 -2.37 -1.41
CA ALA A 15 -6.50 -2.61 0.00
C ALA A 15 -7.99 -2.58 0.34
N LYS A 16 -8.34 -3.17 1.49
CA LYS A 16 -9.62 -2.96 2.17
C LYS A 16 -9.51 -1.72 3.06
N VAL A 17 -10.54 -0.90 3.07
CA VAL A 17 -10.61 0.27 3.94
C VAL A 17 -11.02 -0.17 5.35
N MET A 18 -10.19 0.14 6.33
CA MET A 18 -10.53 0.01 7.76
C MET A 18 -11.14 1.30 8.31
N LYS A 19 -10.68 2.46 7.84
CA LYS A 19 -11.22 3.78 8.17
C LYS A 19 -10.99 4.76 7.03
N GLY A 20 -12.03 5.54 6.68
CA GLY A 20 -12.01 6.51 5.58
C GLY A 20 -12.93 6.11 4.43
N ASN A 21 -12.78 6.78 3.28
CA ASN A 21 -13.70 6.65 2.14
C ASN A 21 -13.17 5.75 1.01
N GLY A 22 -11.86 5.54 0.92
CA GLY A 22 -11.27 4.73 -0.15
C GLY A 22 -11.47 5.32 -1.55
N ASN A 23 -11.73 4.42 -2.51
CA ASN A 23 -11.92 4.73 -3.93
C ASN A 23 -13.13 5.63 -4.21
N ASN A 24 -14.28 5.35 -3.59
CA ASN A 24 -15.54 6.04 -3.91
C ASN A 24 -16.47 6.35 -2.73
N GLY A 25 -16.10 5.93 -1.50
CA GLY A 25 -16.92 6.11 -0.28
C GLY A 25 -17.92 5.00 -0.01
N GLU A 26 -18.07 4.02 -0.90
CA GLU A 26 -19.17 3.05 -0.87
C GLU A 26 -18.65 1.60 -0.91
N ASP A 27 -17.61 1.31 -1.69
CA ASP A 27 -17.13 -0.07 -1.91
C ASP A 27 -16.32 -0.64 -0.73
N GLY A 28 -15.90 0.19 0.22
CA GLY A 28 -15.01 -0.22 1.31
C GLY A 28 -13.61 -0.67 0.84
N THR A 29 -13.19 -0.26 -0.36
CA THR A 29 -11.89 -0.59 -0.95
C THR A 29 -11.10 0.66 -1.33
N GLU A 30 -9.78 0.53 -1.38
CA GLU A 30 -8.84 1.61 -1.70
C GLU A 30 -7.87 1.18 -2.79
N GLY A 31 -7.64 2.08 -3.74
CA GLY A 31 -6.68 1.91 -4.82
C GLY A 31 -7.01 0.76 -5.76
N ALA A 32 -6.03 0.40 -6.58
CA ALA A 32 -6.07 -0.75 -7.46
C ALA A 32 -4.68 -1.40 -7.54
N ILE A 33 -4.67 -2.72 -7.77
CA ILE A 33 -3.47 -3.46 -8.12
C ILE A 33 -3.67 -4.20 -9.43
N PHE A 34 -2.72 -4.03 -10.35
CA PHE A 34 -2.70 -4.75 -11.62
C PHE A 34 -1.26 -5.07 -12.01
N ASN A 35 -0.93 -6.36 -12.09
CA ASN A 35 0.46 -6.83 -12.19
C ASN A 35 1.32 -6.23 -11.06
N ASN A 36 2.35 -5.46 -11.39
CA ASN A 36 3.22 -4.79 -10.43
C ASN A 36 2.87 -3.29 -10.23
N VAL A 37 1.73 -2.84 -10.74
CA VAL A 37 1.27 -1.45 -10.59
C VAL A 37 0.35 -1.35 -9.38
N ILE A 38 0.72 -0.47 -8.43
CA ILE A 38 -0.13 -0.05 -7.32
C ILE A 38 -0.60 1.38 -7.61
N ALA A 39 -1.91 1.59 -7.64
CA ALA A 39 -2.53 2.90 -7.67
C ALA A 39 -3.24 3.14 -6.33
N CYS A 40 -3.06 4.31 -5.72
CA CYS A 40 -3.75 4.67 -4.49
C CYS A 40 -3.95 6.19 -4.35
N TYR A 41 -4.96 6.58 -3.59
CA TYR A 41 -5.24 7.96 -3.18
C TYR A 41 -4.58 8.32 -1.84
N PHE A 42 -3.70 7.47 -1.32
CA PHE A 42 -3.01 7.74 -0.06
C PHE A 42 -2.12 8.97 -0.23
N HIS A 43 -2.32 9.97 0.65
CA HIS A 43 -1.49 11.17 0.66
C HIS A 43 -0.48 11.13 1.81
N GLY A 44 0.70 11.67 1.54
CA GLY A 44 1.87 11.56 2.42
C GLY A 44 2.80 10.41 2.00
N PRO A 45 3.91 10.22 2.72
CA PRO A 45 4.89 9.20 2.37
C PRO A 45 4.30 7.80 2.66
N LEU A 46 3.85 7.11 1.61
CA LEU A 46 3.28 5.77 1.70
C LEU A 46 4.35 4.76 2.15
N LEU A 47 5.50 4.73 1.47
CA LEU A 47 6.49 3.67 1.64
C LEU A 47 7.17 3.65 3.02
N PRO A 48 7.65 4.80 3.58
CA PRO A 48 8.31 4.79 4.89
C PRO A 48 7.40 4.40 6.06
N LYS A 49 6.08 4.39 5.85
CA LYS A 49 5.10 3.98 6.87
C LYS A 49 4.48 2.63 6.57
N ASN A 50 4.87 1.99 5.47
CA ASN A 50 4.41 0.67 5.07
C ASN A 50 5.62 -0.08 4.49
N PRO A 51 6.61 -0.44 5.34
CA PRO A 51 7.88 -1.01 4.89
C PRO A 51 7.68 -2.27 4.03
N HIS A 52 6.69 -3.10 4.37
CA HIS A 52 6.29 -4.26 3.57
C HIS A 52 5.85 -3.92 2.12
N VAL A 53 5.27 -2.74 1.88
CA VAL A 53 4.94 -2.27 0.51
C VAL A 53 6.22 -1.82 -0.21
N ALA A 54 7.15 -1.18 0.51
CA ALA A 54 8.44 -0.79 -0.04
C ALA A 54 9.25 -2.02 -0.47
N ASP A 55 9.34 -3.03 0.40
CA ASP A 55 10.02 -4.29 0.13
C ASP A 55 9.38 -5.05 -1.03
N TRP A 56 8.05 -5.07 -1.10
CA TRP A 56 7.34 -5.67 -2.21
C TRP A 56 7.71 -4.99 -3.54
N LEU A 57 7.74 -3.65 -3.58
CA LEU A 57 8.12 -2.90 -4.78
C LEU A 57 9.57 -3.20 -5.19
N ILE A 58 10.51 -3.14 -4.26
CA ILE A 58 11.93 -3.42 -4.51
C ILE A 58 12.10 -4.85 -5.03
N THR A 59 11.47 -5.82 -4.35
CA THR A 59 11.50 -7.23 -4.74
C THR A 59 10.96 -7.41 -6.16
N LYS A 60 9.80 -6.86 -6.48
CA LYS A 60 9.22 -6.96 -7.83
C LYS A 60 10.10 -6.32 -8.89
N SER A 61 10.67 -5.15 -8.62
CA SER A 61 11.60 -4.47 -9.54
C SER A 61 12.84 -5.33 -9.83
N LEU A 62 13.44 -5.93 -8.80
CA LEU A 62 14.61 -6.79 -8.96
C LEU A 62 14.27 -8.10 -9.67
N GLN A 63 13.13 -8.72 -9.36
CA GLN A 63 12.65 -9.93 -10.04
C GLN A 63 12.44 -9.69 -11.54
N VAL A 64 11.84 -8.55 -11.91
CA VAL A 64 11.67 -8.17 -13.33
C VAL A 64 13.01 -7.96 -14.01
N LYS A 65 13.96 -7.27 -13.37
CA LYS A 65 15.27 -6.96 -13.93
C LYS A 65 16.13 -8.22 -14.14
N TYR A 66 16.20 -9.08 -13.14
CA TYR A 66 17.12 -10.22 -13.12
C TYR A 66 16.47 -11.55 -13.53
N LYS A 67 15.14 -11.58 -13.71
CA LYS A 67 14.37 -12.78 -14.11
C LYS A 67 14.63 -13.98 -13.20
N THR A 68 14.80 -13.72 -11.91
CA THR A 68 15.06 -14.74 -10.89
C THR A 68 14.26 -14.41 -9.64
N GLU A 69 14.11 -15.39 -8.77
CA GLU A 69 13.55 -15.17 -7.44
C GLU A 69 14.49 -14.31 -6.62
N ILE A 70 13.94 -13.32 -5.92
CA ILE A 70 14.67 -12.37 -5.09
C ILE A 70 14.13 -12.49 -3.68
N ARG A 71 15.03 -12.66 -2.73
CA ARG A 71 14.76 -12.54 -1.30
C ARG A 71 15.62 -11.40 -0.76
N LEU A 72 14.97 -10.36 -0.25
CA LEU A 72 15.67 -9.26 0.38
C LEU A 72 16.24 -9.72 1.73
N THR A 73 17.41 -9.20 2.08
CA THR A 73 17.95 -9.33 3.43
C THR A 73 17.14 -8.43 4.35
N GLU A 74 16.70 -8.96 5.49
CA GLU A 74 15.97 -8.19 6.49
C GLU A 74 16.85 -7.07 7.04
N LEU A 75 16.25 -5.89 7.18
CA LEU A 75 16.83 -4.72 7.83
C LEU A 75 16.07 -4.44 9.14
N ASP A 76 16.65 -3.59 9.97
CA ASP A 76 15.96 -3.10 11.16
C ASP A 76 14.90 -2.05 10.77
N ASP A 77 13.64 -2.49 10.66
CA ASP A 77 12.48 -1.63 10.35
C ASP A 77 11.82 -1.06 11.62
N THR A 78 12.51 -1.04 12.76
CA THR A 78 11.90 -0.63 14.05
C THR A 78 11.23 0.74 13.97
N LEU A 79 11.84 1.72 13.29
CA LEU A 79 11.30 3.08 13.19
C LEU A 79 10.09 3.16 12.25
N GLU A 80 10.14 2.46 11.12
CA GLU A 80 9.09 2.37 10.12
C GLU A 80 7.83 1.73 10.72
N TRP A 81 8.01 0.64 11.48
CA TRP A 81 6.91 -0.02 12.19
C TRP A 81 6.37 0.83 13.34
N GLN A 82 7.21 1.57 14.06
CA GLN A 82 6.72 2.56 15.04
C GLN A 82 5.86 3.64 14.37
N ALA A 83 6.29 4.16 13.21
CA ALA A 83 5.53 5.14 12.44
C ALA A 83 4.21 4.58 11.88
N HIS A 84 4.23 3.34 11.38
CA HIS A 84 3.05 2.60 10.94
C HIS A 84 2.03 2.46 12.08
N ASN A 85 2.48 1.93 13.23
CA ASN A 85 1.64 1.67 14.39
C ASN A 85 1.10 2.96 15.02
N PHE A 86 1.89 4.04 15.03
CA PHE A 86 1.42 5.34 15.48
C PHE A 86 0.24 5.83 14.64
N LEU A 87 0.28 5.66 13.31
CA LEU A 87 -0.84 6.03 12.44
C LEU A 87 -2.08 5.17 12.67
N LEU A 88 -1.91 3.85 12.85
CA LEU A 88 -3.04 2.95 13.14
C LEU A 88 -3.72 3.34 14.46
N LYS A 89 -2.94 3.59 15.52
CA LYS A 89 -3.46 4.08 16.81
C LYS A 89 -4.17 5.42 16.68
N ARG A 90 -3.56 6.38 15.97
CA ARG A 90 -4.15 7.70 15.72
C ARG A 90 -5.45 7.60 14.91
N ALA A 91 -5.53 6.63 14.00
CA ALA A 91 -6.74 6.32 13.26
C ALA A 91 -7.78 5.57 14.12
N GLY A 92 -7.42 5.04 15.30
CA GLY A 92 -8.32 4.28 16.17
C GLY A 92 -8.76 2.96 15.54
N VAL A 93 -7.86 2.31 14.80
CA VAL A 93 -8.10 1.00 14.17
C VAL A 93 -7.32 -0.14 14.82
N ILE A 94 -6.46 0.20 15.78
CA ILE A 94 -5.83 -0.67 16.79
C ILE A 94 -5.77 0.07 18.12
#